data_AF-A0A1Y2BBK8-F1
#
_entry.id   AF-A0A1Y2BBK8-F1
#
_cell.length_a   1.000
_cell.length_b   1.000
_cell.length_c   1.000
_cell.angle_alpha   90.00
_cell.angle_beta   90.00
_cell.angle_gamma   90.00
#
_symmetry.space_group_name_H-M   'P 1'
#
loop_
_entity.id
_entity.type
_entity.pdbx_description
1 polymer ?
#
loop_
_entity_poly.entity_id
_entity_poly.type
_entity_poly.pdbx_seq_one_letter_code
_entity_poly.pdbx_strand_id
1 'polypeptide(L)'
;TKRTREGNSKIKIHICECCGKTFNKASRLRDHMLTHVKTRAFQCETCHLPFKRKNDMLRHMRIHTGYKPYKCKNCGKGFTRSDALSRH
;
A
#
# COMPACT_ATOMS: atom_id res chain seq x y z
N THR A 1 19.43 24.89 -2.63
CA THR A 1 18.67 25.23 -3.86
C THR A 1 17.20 25.46 -3.51
N LYS A 2 16.74 26.70 -3.72
CA LYS A 2 15.38 27.23 -3.99
C LYS A 2 14.27 26.15 -4.15
N ARG A 3 13.02 26.25 -3.68
CA ARG A 3 12.12 27.37 -3.31
C ARG A 3 10.78 26.81 -2.76
N THR A 4 10.18 27.53 -1.79
CA THR A 4 8.75 27.84 -1.57
C THR A 4 7.65 26.77 -1.66
N ARG A 5 6.83 26.70 -0.61
CA ARG A 5 5.45 27.26 -0.62
C ARG A 5 4.85 27.28 0.78
N GLU A 6 4.53 28.49 1.25
CA GLU A 6 3.62 28.71 2.36
C GLU A 6 2.25 28.14 2.01
N GLY A 7 1.76 27.30 2.92
CA GLY A 7 0.40 26.79 2.98
C GLY A 7 0.16 26.46 4.44
N ASN A 8 -0.39 27.42 5.18
CA ASN A 8 -0.53 27.34 6.63
C ASN A 8 -1.69 26.38 6.99
N SER A 9 -1.40 25.09 6.96
CA SER A 9 -2.14 24.04 7.65
C SER A 9 -1.08 23.30 8.44
N LYS A 10 -1.05 23.47 9.77
CA LYS A 10 -0.07 22.82 10.66
C LYS A 10 0.10 21.36 10.26
N ILE A 11 1.17 21.04 9.52
CA ILE A 11 1.45 19.66 9.10
C ILE A 11 1.84 18.95 10.39
N LYS A 12 0.94 18.14 10.94
CA LYS A 12 1.25 17.31 12.10
C LYS A 12 2.25 16.25 11.67
N ILE A 13 3.48 16.38 12.17
CA ILE A 13 4.56 15.41 11.96
C ILE A 13 4.44 14.31 13.01
N HIS A 14 4.62 13.07 12.59
CA HIS A 14 4.64 11.87 13.41
C HIS A 14 6.05 11.29 13.37
N ILE A 15 6.67 11.09 14.54
CA ILE A 15 8.07 10.65 14.65
C ILE A 15 8.09 9.20 15.14
N CYS A 16 8.95 8.37 14.56
CA CYS A 16 9.25 7.06 15.08
C CYS A 16 10.28 7.17 16.20
N GLU A 17 9.91 6.81 17.43
CA GLU A 17 10.81 6.88 18.58
C GLU A 17 11.95 5.84 18.53
N CYS A 18 11.77 4.73 17.80
CA CYS A 18 12.81 3.71 17.66
C CYS A 18 13.95 4.12 16.72
N CYS A 19 13.71 4.99 15.73
CA CYS A 19 14.72 5.30 14.69
C CYS A 19 14.73 6.77 14.21
N GLY A 20 13.92 7.65 14.80
CA GLY A 20 13.88 9.08 14.48
C GLY A 20 13.22 9.46 13.14
N LYS A 21 12.76 8.51 12.33
CA LYS A 21 12.13 8.81 11.03
C LYS A 21 10.81 9.58 11.21
N THR A 22 10.59 10.56 10.35
CA THR A 22 9.41 11.43 10.40
C THR A 22 8.41 11.12 9.29
N PHE A 23 7.13 11.27 9.59
CA PHE A 23 6.02 10.97 8.71
C PHE A 23 4.97 12.07 8.80
N ASN A 24 4.41 12.47 7.66
CA ASN A 24 3.33 13.47 7.61
C ASN A 24 1.92 12.87 7.83
N LYS A 25 1.81 11.58 8.12
CA LYS A 25 0.56 10.87 8.38
C LYS A 25 0.75 9.80 9.47
N ALA A 26 -0.15 9.75 10.44
CA ALA A 26 -0.15 8.73 11.50
C ALA A 26 -0.19 7.30 10.95
N SER A 27 -0.96 7.07 9.87
CA SER A 27 -1.03 5.75 9.23
C SER A 27 0.30 5.30 8.64
N ARG A 28 1.11 6.22 8.11
CA ARG A 28 2.45 5.90 7.59
C ARG A 28 3.42 5.58 8.71
N LEU A 29 3.33 6.28 9.85
CA LEU A 29 4.09 5.90 11.03
C LEU A 29 3.69 4.50 11.50
N ARG A 30 2.39 4.19 11.60
CA ARG A 30 1.92 2.83 11.97
C ARG A 30 2.42 1.75 11.03
N ASP A 31 2.30 1.95 9.70
CA ASP A 31 2.86 1.04 8.69
C ASP A 31 4.38 0.86 8.87
N HIS A 32 5.08 1.95 9.20
CA HIS A 32 6.51 1.91 9.48
C HIS A 32 6.85 1.15 10.76
N MET A 33 6.04 1.26 11.82
CA MET A 33 6.29 0.51 13.06
C MET A 33 6.31 -1.01 12.82
N LEU A 34 5.60 -1.51 11.81
CA LEU A 34 5.68 -2.92 11.38
C LEU A 34 7.07 -3.33 10.87
N THR A 35 7.99 -2.41 10.57
CA THR A 35 9.39 -2.76 10.26
C THR A 35 10.22 -3.04 11.49
N HIS A 36 9.79 -2.56 12.66
CA HIS A 36 10.46 -2.80 13.94
C HIS A 36 9.96 -4.06 14.63
N VAL A 37 8.68 -4.41 14.41
CA VAL A 37 8.08 -5.63 14.95
C VAL A 37 8.14 -6.72 13.87
N LYS A 38 8.84 -7.84 14.11
CA LYS A 38 8.91 -9.00 13.18
C LYS A 38 7.56 -9.74 13.01
N THR A 39 6.44 -9.13 13.39
CA THR A 39 5.11 -9.72 13.27
C THR A 39 4.54 -9.46 11.89
N ARG A 40 4.34 -10.52 11.11
CA ARG A 40 3.64 -10.50 9.82
C ARG A 40 2.14 -10.28 10.05
N ALA A 41 1.73 -9.03 10.25
CA ALA A 41 0.34 -8.70 10.62
C ALA A 41 -0.71 -9.03 9.53
N PHE A 42 -0.30 -9.15 8.26
CA PHE A 42 -1.20 -9.53 7.16
C PHE A 42 -0.53 -10.57 6.28
N GLN A 43 -0.96 -11.82 6.36
CA GLN A 43 -0.44 -12.92 5.54
C GLN A 43 -1.56 -13.52 4.69
N CYS A 44 -1.22 -13.96 3.49
CA CYS A 44 -2.14 -14.75 2.68
C CYS A 44 -2.45 -16.07 3.39
N GLU A 45 -3.72 -16.45 3.49
CA GLU A 45 -4.10 -17.73 4.13
C GLU A 45 -3.75 -18.93 3.25
N THR A 46 -3.65 -18.75 1.92
CA THR A 46 -3.36 -19.83 0.98
C THR A 46 -1.86 -20.09 0.81
N CYS A 47 -1.02 -19.04 0.78
CA CYS A 47 0.42 -19.18 0.53
C CYS A 47 1.32 -18.54 1.59
N HIS A 48 0.74 -18.01 2.67
CA HIS A 48 1.45 -17.40 3.80
C HIS A 48 2.41 -16.25 3.43
N LEU A 49 2.26 -15.69 2.23
CA LEU A 49 3.05 -14.54 1.80
C LEU A 49 2.67 -13.32 2.66
N PRO A 50 3.65 -12.62 3.27
CA PRO A 50 3.37 -11.47 4.10
C PRO A 50 3.14 -10.19 3.29
N PHE A 51 2.31 -9.31 3.83
CA PHE A 51 1.98 -8.01 3.29
C PHE A 51 2.12 -6.92 4.36
N LYS A 52 2.55 -5.74 3.91
CA LYS A 52 2.64 -4.55 4.78
C LYS A 52 1.27 -3.99 5.14
N ARG A 53 0.26 -4.19 4.29
CA ARG A 53 -1.10 -3.66 4.47
C ARG A 53 -2.15 -4.72 4.12
N LYS A 54 -3.27 -4.71 4.85
CA LYS A 54 -4.44 -5.56 4.58
C LYS A 54 -4.94 -5.46 3.13
N ASN A 55 -5.02 -4.23 2.58
CA ASN A 55 -5.49 -4.03 1.20
C ASN A 55 -4.56 -4.66 0.15
N ASP A 56 -3.25 -4.69 0.42
CA ASP A 56 -2.29 -5.33 -0.48
C ASP A 56 -2.47 -6.85 -0.47
N MET A 57 -2.73 -7.45 0.70
CA MET A 57 -3.09 -8.87 0.84
C MET A 57 -4.43 -9.19 0.18
N LEU A 58 -5.47 -8.40 0.41
CA LEU A 58 -6.80 -8.61 -0.20
C LEU A 58 -6.73 -8.54 -1.73
N ARG A 59 -5.94 -7.60 -2.26
CA ARG A 59 -5.68 -7.53 -3.71
C ARG A 59 -4.89 -8.74 -4.20
N HIS A 60 -3.93 -9.23 -3.42
CA HIS A 60 -3.20 -10.45 -3.76
C HIS A 60 -4.12 -11.67 -3.87
N MET A 61 -5.14 -11.82 -3.01
CA MET A 61 -6.10 -12.93 -3.08
C MET A 61 -6.81 -13.08 -4.44
N ARG A 62 -6.81 -12.02 -5.26
CA ARG A 62 -7.32 -12.06 -6.64
C ARG A 62 -6.57 -13.05 -7.53
N ILE A 63 -5.31 -13.36 -7.21
CA ILE A 63 -4.54 -14.37 -7.98
C ILE A 63 -5.02 -15.79 -7.70
N HIS A 64 -5.46 -16.06 -6.46
CA HIS A 64 -5.94 -17.39 -6.06
C HIS A 64 -7.37 -17.62 -6.54
N THR A 65 -8.21 -16.59 -6.47
CA THR A 65 -9.62 -16.66 -6.93
C THR A 65 -9.78 -16.48 -8.43
N GLY A 66 -8.72 -16.05 -9.14
CA GLY A 66 -8.81 -15.65 -10.55
C GLY A 66 -9.65 -14.38 -10.78
N TYR A 67 -10.07 -13.67 -9.73
CA TYR A 67 -10.94 -12.51 -9.84
C TYR A 67 -10.26 -11.35 -10.59
N LYS A 68 -10.87 -10.94 -11.70
CA LYS A 68 -10.36 -9.91 -12.61
C LYS A 68 -11.39 -8.78 -12.78
N PRO A 69 -11.46 -7.83 -11.84
CA PRO A 69 -12.47 -6.77 -11.86
C PRO A 69 -12.30 -5.77 -13.00
N TYR A 70 -11.09 -5.64 -13.55
CA TYR A 70 -10.80 -4.68 -14.61
C TYR A 70 -10.79 -5.40 -15.94
N LYS A 71 -11.65 -4.99 -16.87
CA LYS A 71 -11.75 -5.62 -18.21
C LYS A 71 -11.51 -4.58 -19.29
N CYS A 72 -10.72 -4.95 -20.29
CA CYS A 72 -10.58 -4.16 -21.51
C CYS A 72 -11.90 -4.21 -22.28
N LYS A 73 -12.48 -3.04 -22.61
CA LYS A 73 -13.74 -2.97 -23.33
C LYS A 73 -13.61 -3.43 -24.79
N ASN A 74 -12.42 -3.29 -25.37
CA ASN A 74 -12.17 -3.60 -26.77
C ASN A 74 -11.93 -5.09 -27.01
N CYS A 75 -11.12 -5.76 -26.19
CA CYS A 75 -10.76 -7.17 -26.38
C CYS A 75 -11.30 -8.12 -25.30
N GLY A 76 -12.00 -7.61 -24.28
CA GLY A 76 -12.56 -8.41 -23.19
C GLY A 76 -11.55 -8.94 -22.16
N LYS A 77 -10.25 -8.74 -22.38
CA LYS A 77 -9.18 -9.26 -21.50
C LYS A 77 -9.31 -8.69 -20.08
N GLY A 78 -9.29 -9.59 -19.09
CA GLY A 78 -9.42 -9.26 -17.67
C GLY A 78 -8.07 -9.12 -16.93
N PHE A 79 -8.00 -8.17 -16.01
CA PHE A 79 -6.85 -7.81 -15.20
C PHE A 79 -7.22 -7.76 -13.72
N THR A 80 -6.26 -8.13 -12.86
CA THR A 80 -6.42 -8.10 -11.39
C THR A 80 -6.21 -6.69 -10.81
N ARG A 81 -5.61 -5.78 -11.59
CA ARG A 81 -5.27 -4.39 -11.22
C ARG A 81 -5.58 -3.42 -12.35
N SER A 82 -5.88 -2.17 -11.99
CA SER A 82 -6.20 -1.11 -12.96
C SER A 82 -4.99 -0.65 -13.76
N ASP A 83 -3.83 -0.51 -13.12
CA ASP A 83 -2.57 -0.14 -13.76
C ASP A 83 -2.13 -1.16 -14.82
N ALA A 84 -2.40 -2.45 -14.58
CA ALA A 84 -2.18 -3.50 -15.56
C ALA A 84 -3.09 -3.36 -16.79
N LEU A 85 -4.34 -2.94 -16.60
CA LEU A 85 -5.24 -2.60 -17.72
C LEU A 85 -4.79 -1.33 -18.44
N SER A 86 -4.33 -0.31 -17.72
CA SER A 86 -3.89 0.96 -18.34
C SER A 86 -2.66 0.81 -19.23
N ARG A 87 -1.80 -0.18 -18.97
CA ARG A 87 -0.61 -0.48 -19.80
C ARG A 87 -0.88 -1.50 -20.92
N HIS A 88 -2.01 -2.19 -20.85
CA HIS A 88 -2.41 -3.21 -21.82
C HIS A 88 -2.85 -2.56 -23.13
#